data_AF-U4URI1-F1
#
_entry.id   AF-U4URI1-F1
#
_cell.length_a   1.000
_cell.length_b   1.000
_cell.length_c   1.000
_cell.angle_alpha   90.00
_cell.angle_beta   90.00
_cell.angle_gamma   90.00
#
_symmetry.space_group_name_H-M   'P 1'
#
loop_
_entity.id
_entity.type
_entity.pdbx_description
1 polymer ?
#
loop_
_entity_poly.entity_id
_entity_poly.type
_entity_poly.pdbx_seq_one_letter_code
_entity_poly.pdbx_strand_id
1 'polypeptide(L)'
;MTIIKPMKDGPLVAQGIPNLKDPVGADVKPEKPAFGLCRFGQSKNKPFCDGSHTAAGFSSDNGDAKLRNTPIQYTGQVEGKSVTVSYTPVLCGHIAECQRLHKQVFDPSQKPWVQHENGNLEGILSVINA
;
A
#
# COMPACT_ATOMS: atom_id res chain seq x y z
N MET A 1 24.66 -3.47 -16.39
CA MET A 1 23.95 -4.16 -15.29
C MET A 1 23.15 -3.11 -14.53
N THR A 2 21.85 -3.32 -14.34
CA THR A 2 20.99 -2.45 -13.55
C THR A 2 21.15 -2.75 -12.07
N ILE A 3 21.36 -1.72 -11.25
CA ILE A 3 21.48 -1.86 -9.79
C ILE A 3 20.54 -0.85 -9.13
N ILE A 4 19.73 -1.32 -8.20
CA ILE A 4 18.92 -0.46 -7.32
C ILE A 4 19.19 -0.92 -5.88
N LYS A 5 19.77 -0.06 -5.06
CA LYS A 5 20.10 -0.36 -3.66
C LYS A 5 19.45 0.64 -2.71
N PRO A 6 18.72 0.21 -1.67
CA PRO A 6 18.25 1.12 -0.65
C PRO A 6 19.41 1.64 0.20
N MET A 7 19.47 2.96 0.39
CA MET A 7 20.34 3.57 1.39
C MET A 7 19.59 3.65 2.73
N LYS A 8 20.29 3.35 3.83
CA LYS A 8 19.74 3.54 5.18
C LYS A 8 19.28 4.99 5.33
N ASP A 9 18.02 5.16 5.72
CA ASP A 9 17.35 6.44 6.00
C ASP A 9 17.37 7.41 4.82
N GLY A 10 17.56 6.88 3.60
CA GLY A 10 17.83 7.67 2.41
C GLY A 10 17.19 7.10 1.13
N PRO A 11 17.62 7.58 -0.04
CA PRO A 11 17.01 7.23 -1.32
C PRO A 11 17.27 5.77 -1.73
N LEU A 12 16.62 5.35 -2.82
CA LEU A 12 17.09 4.21 -3.61
C LEU A 12 18.20 4.71 -4.54
N VAL A 13 19.42 4.22 -4.37
CA VAL A 13 20.54 4.50 -5.27
C VAL A 13 20.40 3.60 -6.49
N ALA A 14 20.07 4.21 -7.62
CA ALA A 14 19.88 3.54 -8.90
C ALA A 14 21.09 3.81 -9.81
N GLN A 15 21.58 2.77 -10.49
CA GLN A 15 22.69 2.86 -11.45
C GLN A 15 22.43 1.96 -12.64
N GLY A 16 22.83 2.44 -13.83
CA GLY A 16 22.74 1.63 -15.06
C GLY A 16 21.32 1.32 -15.49
N ILE A 17 20.37 2.25 -15.23
CA ILE A 17 18.96 2.14 -15.60
C ILE A 17 18.81 2.47 -17.10
N PRO A 18 18.42 1.51 -17.96
CA PRO A 18 18.39 1.74 -19.40
C PRO A 18 17.12 2.43 -19.89
N ASN A 19 16.01 2.35 -19.14
CA ASN A 19 14.68 2.75 -19.59
C ASN A 19 13.83 3.36 -18.46
N LEU A 20 14.30 4.44 -17.84
CA LEU A 20 13.51 5.17 -16.84
C LEU A 20 12.40 5.97 -17.55
N LYS A 21 11.15 5.68 -17.20
CA LYS A 21 9.96 6.34 -17.76
C LYS A 21 9.05 6.89 -16.66
N ASP A 22 8.30 7.94 -16.99
CA ASP A 22 7.25 8.46 -16.13
C ASP A 22 5.93 7.64 -16.27
N PRO A 23 4.89 7.92 -15.46
CA PRO A 23 3.63 7.18 -15.51
C PRO A 23 2.87 7.27 -16.84
N VAL A 24 3.19 8.22 -17.72
CA VAL A 24 2.57 8.37 -19.06
C VAL A 24 3.48 7.86 -20.19
N GLY A 25 4.63 7.28 -19.85
CA GLY A 25 5.55 6.61 -20.78
C GLY A 25 6.68 7.48 -21.34
N ALA A 26 6.77 8.75 -20.93
CA ALA A 26 7.83 9.66 -21.38
C ALA A 26 9.17 9.29 -20.74
N ASP A 27 10.27 9.48 -21.47
CA ASP A 27 11.62 9.19 -20.98
C ASP A 27 12.05 10.20 -19.91
N VAL A 28 12.56 9.68 -18.80
CA VAL A 28 13.13 10.48 -17.72
C VAL A 28 14.65 10.34 -17.78
N LYS A 29 15.34 11.45 -18.07
CA LYS A 29 16.81 11.47 -18.19
C LYS A 29 17.46 11.92 -16.88
N PRO A 30 18.11 11.02 -16.13
CA PRO A 30 18.91 11.42 -14.98
C PRO A 30 20.17 12.16 -15.45
N GLU A 31 20.60 13.17 -14.69
CA GLU A 31 21.82 13.93 -14.99
C GLU A 31 23.10 13.09 -14.86
N LYS A 32 23.04 12.02 -14.06
CA LYS A 32 24.18 11.17 -13.70
C LYS A 32 23.84 9.70 -13.93
N PRO A 33 24.82 8.85 -14.30
CA PRO A 33 24.62 7.40 -14.43
C PRO A 33 24.20 6.71 -13.13
N ALA A 34 24.53 7.31 -11.98
CA ALA A 34 24.07 6.93 -10.65
C ALA A 34 23.31 8.10 -10.01
N PHE A 35 22.09 7.85 -9.54
CA PHE A 35 21.19 8.86 -9.00
C PHE A 35 20.32 8.28 -7.88
N GLY A 36 19.80 9.17 -7.03
CA GLY A 36 18.90 8.79 -5.93
C GLY A 36 17.44 8.96 -6.34
N LEU A 37 16.62 7.92 -6.18
CA LEU A 37 15.16 7.99 -6.27
C LEU A 37 14.55 8.23 -4.89
N CYS A 38 13.61 9.16 -4.81
CA CYS A 38 12.87 9.43 -3.58
C CYS A 38 11.94 8.25 -3.26
N ARG A 39 12.04 7.73 -2.03
CA ARG A 39 11.12 6.70 -1.52
C ARG A 39 10.36 7.09 -0.26
N PHE A 40 10.55 8.32 0.20
CA PHE A 40 9.95 8.86 1.43
C PHE A 40 8.80 9.87 1.14
N GLY A 41 8.66 10.34 -0.10
CA GLY A 41 7.51 11.14 -0.53
C GLY A 41 7.61 12.65 -0.33
N GLN A 42 8.64 13.17 0.34
CA GLN A 42 8.76 14.61 0.60
C GLN A 42 9.72 15.39 -0.32
N SER A 43 10.39 14.73 -1.27
CA SER A 43 11.26 15.46 -2.21
C SER A 43 10.47 16.48 -3.05
N LYS A 44 11.08 17.64 -3.32
CA LYS A 44 10.56 18.66 -4.24
C LYS A 44 10.96 18.39 -5.69
N ASN A 45 11.93 17.50 -5.93
CA ASN A 45 12.43 17.13 -7.25
C ASN A 45 12.05 15.69 -7.64
N LYS A 46 10.81 15.27 -7.34
CA LYS A 46 10.34 13.90 -7.65
C LYS A 46 10.45 13.63 -9.16
N PRO A 47 10.83 12.40 -9.57
CA PRO A 47 11.01 11.19 -8.74
C PRO A 47 12.37 11.11 -8.03
N PHE A 48 13.25 12.09 -8.22
CA PHE A 48 14.59 12.10 -7.65
C PHE A 48 14.60 12.53 -6.18
N CYS A 49 15.65 12.16 -5.47
CA CYS A 49 15.91 12.61 -4.12
C CYS A 49 16.70 13.92 -4.12
N ASP A 50 16.26 14.89 -3.34
CA ASP A 50 16.88 16.21 -3.15
C ASP A 50 17.47 16.41 -1.74
N GLY A 51 17.54 15.34 -0.94
CA GLY A 51 18.06 15.39 0.44
C GLY A 51 17.01 15.71 1.50
N SER A 52 15.76 16.00 1.14
CA SER A 52 14.69 16.36 2.10
C SER A 52 14.41 15.29 3.17
N HIS A 53 14.83 14.03 2.94
CA HIS A 53 14.65 12.92 3.88
C HIS A 53 15.32 13.16 5.25
N THR A 54 16.44 13.89 5.29
CA THR A 54 17.15 14.19 6.54
C THR A 54 16.34 15.13 7.43
N ALA A 55 15.91 16.26 6.88
CA ALA A 55 15.11 17.24 7.61
C ALA A 55 13.74 16.68 8.05
N ALA A 56 13.20 15.75 7.26
CA ALA A 56 11.93 15.11 7.54
C ALA A 56 12.00 13.90 8.48
N GLY A 57 13.20 13.55 8.96
CA GLY A 57 13.39 12.43 9.88
C GLY A 57 12.98 11.08 9.30
N PHE A 58 13.20 10.87 8.00
CA PHE A 58 12.90 9.58 7.40
C PHE A 58 13.74 8.48 8.06
N SER A 59 13.07 7.46 8.59
CA SER A 59 13.71 6.22 9.00
C SER A 59 13.31 5.10 8.07
N SER A 60 14.31 4.35 7.65
CA SER A 60 14.18 3.13 6.87
C SER A 60 14.11 1.87 7.72
N ASP A 61 14.27 2.02 9.04
CA ASP A 61 14.04 0.93 9.95
C ASP A 61 12.56 0.56 9.84
N ASN A 62 12.29 -0.74 9.77
CA ASN A 62 10.94 -1.24 10.00
C ASN A 62 10.66 -0.93 11.47
N GLY A 63 10.12 0.24 11.77
CA GLY A 63 9.98 0.71 13.14
C GLY A 63 9.29 -0.34 14.01
N ASP A 64 9.39 -0.19 15.34
CA ASP A 64 8.74 -1.07 16.33
C ASP A 64 7.19 -1.02 16.27
N ALA A 65 6.63 -0.45 15.19
CA ALA A 65 5.24 -0.57 14.85
C ALA A 65 4.85 -2.04 14.98
N LYS A 66 4.06 -2.33 16.02
CA LYS A 66 3.43 -3.63 16.20
C LYS A 66 2.62 -3.90 14.95
N LEU A 67 3.24 -4.60 13.99
CA LEU A 67 2.59 -4.95 12.75
C LEU A 67 1.34 -5.71 13.14
N ARG A 68 0.18 -5.19 12.73
CA ARG A 68 -1.09 -5.89 12.90
C ARG A 68 -1.14 -7.02 11.87
N ASN A 69 -0.29 -8.03 12.10
CA ASN A 69 -0.06 -9.19 11.25
C ASN A 69 -0.84 -10.42 11.73
N THR A 70 -1.83 -10.22 12.60
CA THR A 70 -2.76 -11.26 13.04
C THR A 70 -4.07 -11.07 12.29
N PRO A 71 -4.65 -12.14 11.70
CA PRO A 71 -5.97 -12.08 11.09
C PRO A 71 -7.03 -11.60 12.09
N ILE A 72 -7.83 -10.63 11.68
CA ILE A 72 -9.04 -10.22 12.40
C ILE A 72 -10.21 -10.92 11.73
N GLN A 73 -11.09 -11.54 12.51
CA GLN A 73 -12.22 -12.34 12.03
C GLN A 73 -13.56 -11.77 12.51
N TYR A 74 -14.55 -11.85 11.63
CA TYR A 74 -15.94 -11.49 11.89
C TYR A 74 -16.81 -12.67 11.48
N THR A 75 -17.51 -13.27 12.43
CA THR A 75 -18.33 -14.46 12.19
C THR A 75 -19.79 -14.16 12.49
N GLY A 76 -20.69 -14.68 11.65
CA GLY A 76 -22.13 -14.56 11.80
C GLY A 76 -22.86 -15.27 10.66
N GLN A 77 -24.07 -14.83 10.34
CA GLN A 77 -24.92 -15.51 9.37
C GLN A 77 -25.23 -14.62 8.16
N VAL A 78 -25.08 -15.17 6.96
CA VAL A 78 -25.51 -14.52 5.71
C VAL A 78 -26.38 -15.52 4.97
N GLU A 79 -27.64 -15.17 4.69
CA GLU A 79 -28.59 -16.05 4.00
C GLU A 79 -28.74 -17.43 4.67
N GLY A 80 -28.71 -17.46 6.01
CA GLY A 80 -28.80 -18.70 6.80
C GLY A 80 -27.55 -19.59 6.74
N LYS A 81 -26.45 -19.10 6.18
CA LYS A 81 -25.16 -19.79 6.15
C LYS A 81 -24.19 -19.12 7.12
N SER A 82 -23.42 -19.94 7.84
CA SER A 82 -22.32 -19.46 8.67
C SER A 82 -21.22 -18.89 7.78
N VAL A 83 -20.86 -17.63 7.99
CA VAL A 83 -19.82 -16.92 7.24
C VAL A 83 -18.81 -16.34 8.22
N THR A 84 -17.53 -16.52 7.89
CA THR A 84 -16.42 -15.82 8.55
C THR A 84 -15.70 -14.95 7.53
N VAL A 85 -15.74 -13.64 7.72
CA VAL A 85 -14.93 -12.68 6.96
C VAL A 85 -13.66 -12.40 7.74
N SER A 86 -12.49 -12.56 7.12
CA SER A 86 -11.21 -12.31 7.77
C SER A 86 -10.26 -11.49 6.91
N TYR A 87 -9.45 -10.65 7.55
CA TYR A 87 -8.37 -9.92 6.89
C TYR A 87 -7.19 -9.70 7.84
N THR A 88 -5.98 -9.63 7.28
CA THR A 88 -4.76 -9.30 8.03
C THR A 88 -4.41 -7.83 7.76
N PRO A 89 -4.47 -6.94 8.75
CA PRO A 89 -4.31 -5.49 8.51
C PRO A 89 -3.00 -5.10 7.82
N VAL A 90 -1.89 -5.79 8.09
CA VAL A 90 -0.60 -5.50 7.43
C VAL A 90 -0.60 -5.79 5.92
N LEU A 91 -1.52 -6.65 5.46
CA LEU A 91 -1.69 -6.98 4.04
C LEU A 91 -2.72 -6.08 3.35
N CYS A 92 -3.39 -5.19 4.08
CA CYS A 92 -4.39 -4.28 3.51
C CYS A 92 -3.71 -3.16 2.72
N GLY A 93 -3.99 -3.06 1.42
CA GLY A 93 -3.49 -1.96 0.58
C GLY A 93 -4.10 -0.59 0.92
N HIS A 94 -5.15 -0.53 1.76
CA HIS A 94 -5.85 0.69 2.15
C HIS A 94 -6.38 1.55 0.99
N ILE A 95 -6.53 0.97 -0.20
CA ILE A 95 -7.09 1.61 -1.41
C ILE A 95 -8.62 1.74 -1.40
N ALA A 96 -9.29 1.32 -0.32
CA ALA A 96 -10.74 1.38 -0.10
C ALA A 96 -11.61 0.58 -1.09
N GLU A 97 -11.04 -0.38 -1.81
CA GLU A 97 -11.78 -1.16 -2.82
C GLU A 97 -12.92 -2.00 -2.22
N CYS A 98 -12.73 -2.59 -1.05
CA CYS A 98 -13.78 -3.29 -0.33
C CYS A 98 -14.98 -2.38 0.01
N GLN A 99 -14.72 -1.12 0.34
CA GLN A 99 -15.76 -0.12 0.60
C GLN A 99 -16.46 0.29 -0.70
N ARG A 100 -15.67 0.47 -1.77
CA ARG A 100 -16.19 0.84 -3.09
C ARG A 100 -17.13 -0.22 -3.66
N LEU A 101 -16.74 -1.48 -3.54
CA LEU A 101 -17.51 -2.62 -4.06
C LEU A 101 -18.70 -2.98 -3.16
N HIS A 102 -18.54 -2.92 -1.83
CA HIS A 102 -19.61 -3.38 -0.94
C HIS A 102 -19.63 -2.65 0.42
N LYS A 103 -19.85 -1.33 0.39
CA LYS A 103 -19.86 -0.44 1.56
C LYS A 103 -20.76 -0.92 2.71
N GLN A 104 -21.92 -1.49 2.40
CA GLN A 104 -22.85 -1.98 3.42
C GLN A 104 -22.24 -3.07 4.32
N VAL A 105 -21.29 -3.86 3.78
CA VAL A 105 -20.51 -4.85 4.52
C VAL A 105 -19.21 -4.25 5.05
N PHE A 106 -18.52 -3.42 4.26
CA PHE A 106 -17.21 -2.86 4.62
C PHE A 106 -17.31 -1.35 4.86
N ASP A 107 -17.63 -0.93 6.09
CA ASP A 107 -17.83 0.47 6.47
C ASP A 107 -16.89 0.90 7.62
N PRO A 108 -15.80 1.64 7.34
CA PRO A 108 -14.87 2.13 8.37
C PRO A 108 -15.48 3.09 9.39
N SER A 109 -16.67 3.64 9.11
CA SER A 109 -17.39 4.49 10.07
C SER A 109 -18.11 3.69 11.16
N GLN A 110 -18.27 2.37 10.96
CA GLN A 110 -18.93 1.47 11.91
C GLN A 110 -17.93 0.71 12.79
N LYS A 111 -18.41 0.27 13.95
CA LYS A 111 -17.69 -0.66 14.84
C LYS A 111 -18.63 -1.81 15.23
N PRO A 112 -18.41 -3.06 14.77
CA PRO A 112 -17.34 -3.48 13.86
C PRO A 112 -17.48 -2.89 12.45
N TRP A 113 -16.37 -2.70 11.74
CA TRP A 113 -16.39 -2.14 10.38
C TRP A 113 -16.82 -3.18 9.31
N VAL A 114 -16.76 -4.47 9.65
CA VAL A 114 -17.25 -5.56 8.82
C VAL A 114 -18.62 -5.99 9.32
N GLN A 115 -19.66 -5.60 8.58
CA GLN A 115 -21.06 -5.85 8.84
C GLN A 115 -21.61 -6.85 7.82
N HIS A 116 -21.07 -8.07 7.81
CA HIS A 116 -21.36 -9.10 6.81
C HIS A 116 -22.86 -9.46 6.71
N GLU A 117 -23.62 -9.31 7.79
CA GLU A 117 -25.07 -9.54 7.82
C GLU A 117 -25.87 -8.48 7.03
N ASN A 118 -25.28 -7.32 6.73
CA ASN A 118 -25.90 -6.27 5.89
C ASN A 118 -25.75 -6.54 4.39
N GLY A 119 -25.02 -7.59 4.01
CA GLY A 119 -24.73 -7.97 2.62
C GLY A 119 -25.43 -9.25 2.21
N ASN A 120 -25.01 -9.76 1.05
CA ASN A 120 -25.33 -11.09 0.58
C ASN A 120 -24.04 -11.80 0.15
N LEU A 121 -24.11 -13.11 -0.08
CA LEU A 121 -22.91 -13.89 -0.40
C LEU A 121 -22.26 -13.44 -1.71
N GLU A 122 -23.06 -13.09 -2.72
CA GLU A 122 -22.57 -12.61 -4.02
C GLU A 122 -21.75 -11.33 -3.87
N GLY A 123 -22.29 -10.34 -3.16
CA GLY A 123 -21.63 -9.05 -2.90
C GLY A 123 -20.35 -9.21 -2.09
N ILE A 124 -20.35 -10.08 -1.07
CA ILE A 124 -19.15 -10.38 -0.29
C ILE A 124 -18.08 -11.05 -1.16
N LEU A 125 -18.46 -12.03 -1.98
CA LEU A 125 -17.54 -12.74 -2.89
C LEU A 125 -16.99 -11.84 -3.99
N SER A 126 -17.77 -10.85 -4.45
CA SER A 126 -17.32 -9.88 -5.46
C SER A 126 -16.10 -9.07 -4.99
N VAL A 127 -15.98 -8.83 -3.68
CA VAL A 127 -14.82 -8.13 -3.08
C VAL A 127 -13.57 -9.01 -3.07
N ILE A 128 -13.72 -10.33 -2.94
CA ILE A 128 -12.60 -11.28 -2.91
C ILE A 128 -12.04 -11.52 -4.31
N ASN A 129 -12.90 -11.47 -5.33
CA ASN A 129 -12.56 -11.77 -6.73
C ASN A 129 -12.14 -10.54 -7.56
N ALA A 130 -12.09 -9.35 -6.97
CA ALA A 130 -11.68 -8.11 -7.62
C ALA A 130 -10.15 -7.95 -7.62
#